data_AF-A0AAE7BVM4-F1
#
_entry.id   AF-A0AAE7BVM4-F1
#
_cell.length_a   1.000
_cell.length_b   1.000
_cell.length_c   1.000
_cell.angle_alpha   90.00
_cell.angle_beta   90.00
_cell.angle_gamma   90.00
#
_symmetry.space_group_name_H-M   'P 1'
#
loop_
_entity.id
_entity.type
_entity.pdbx_description
1 polymer ?
#
loop_
_entity_poly.entity_id
_entity_poly.type
_entity_poly.pdbx_seq_one_letter_code
_entity_poly.pdbx_strand_id
1 'polypeptide(L)'
;MFKKKAILVLSSALLIGALPATTDAAVMKKTVQATYNNVKVKHNGYEVSTPTEPFIVNGTTYIPIRMMADVFNKNVDWDQATYTVSVTDREDPTFSSLKSQLATKDAKIADLERELRDAQDELDKSKKSSKSDDLDDLEYDIQKKYADWEDIDWDITLYGDEDDIEITIEFDRDEDGDLYDDLDEDDLKDFVTKICKMVWKDSTFEDADITGTITDTDEDEDLYDFKGKASTGKITLTEN
;
A
#
# COMPACT_ATOMS: atom_id res chain seq x y z
N MET A 1 116.65 41.69 -6.95
CA MET A 1 116.05 41.62 -8.30
C MET A 1 114.67 42.27 -8.20
N PHE A 2 114.41 43.51 -8.63
CA PHE A 2 114.26 44.01 -10.02
C PHE A 2 113.33 43.10 -10.85
N LYS A 3 112.18 43.49 -11.43
CA LYS A 3 111.61 44.81 -11.78
C LYS A 3 110.07 44.76 -11.89
N LYS A 4 109.46 45.91 -11.63
CA LYS A 4 108.08 46.34 -11.93
C LYS A 4 107.77 46.27 -13.44
N LYS A 5 106.49 46.06 -13.81
CA LYS A 5 105.78 46.89 -14.82
C LYS A 5 104.29 46.99 -14.50
N ALA A 6 103.81 48.22 -14.54
CA ALA A 6 102.42 48.66 -14.48
C ALA A 6 101.79 48.66 -15.88
N ILE A 7 100.45 48.70 -15.99
CA ILE A 7 99.68 49.82 -16.56
C ILE A 7 98.17 49.49 -16.60
N LEU A 8 97.42 50.51 -16.18
CA LEU A 8 95.99 50.79 -16.26
C LEU A 8 95.37 50.64 -17.66
N VAL A 9 94.13 50.15 -17.74
CA VAL A 9 93.09 50.73 -18.62
C VAL A 9 91.75 50.68 -17.88
N LEU A 10 91.17 51.86 -17.64
CA LEU A 10 89.76 52.07 -17.30
C LEU A 10 88.87 51.55 -18.43
N SER A 11 87.74 50.92 -18.10
CA SER A 11 86.47 51.25 -18.76
C SER A 11 85.29 50.83 -17.91
N SER A 12 84.55 51.85 -17.50
CA SER A 12 83.24 51.81 -16.89
C SER A 12 82.26 50.94 -17.67
N ALA A 13 81.49 50.11 -16.96
CA ALA A 13 80.10 49.86 -17.31
C ALA A 13 79.35 49.54 -16.02
N LEU A 14 78.75 50.59 -15.47
CA LEU A 14 77.66 50.52 -14.52
C LEU A 14 76.54 49.68 -15.17
N LEU A 15 76.27 48.49 -14.65
CA LEU A 15 75.01 47.80 -14.89
C LEU A 15 74.42 47.48 -13.53
N ILE A 16 73.59 48.43 -13.09
CA ILE A 16 72.61 48.27 -12.04
C ILE A 16 71.64 47.19 -12.54
N GLY A 17 71.95 45.93 -12.22
CA GLY A 17 70.99 44.85 -12.26
C GLY A 17 70.35 44.77 -10.90
N ALA A 18 69.21 45.45 -10.71
CA ALA A 18 68.33 45.16 -9.59
C ALA A 18 67.92 43.69 -9.72
N LEU A 19 68.49 42.82 -8.88
CA LEU A 19 68.01 41.46 -8.74
C LEU A 19 66.59 41.54 -8.16
N PRO A 20 65.55 41.00 -8.81
CA PRO A 20 64.28 40.81 -8.14
C PRO A 20 64.52 39.81 -7.00
N ALA A 21 64.27 40.25 -5.76
CA ALA A 21 64.19 39.36 -4.62
C ALA A 21 62.99 38.43 -4.84
N THR A 22 63.22 37.23 -5.37
CA THR A 22 62.21 36.17 -5.38
C THR A 22 62.07 35.68 -3.94
N THR A 23 60.99 36.09 -3.29
CA THR A 23 60.60 35.56 -1.98
C THR A 23 60.01 34.17 -2.18
N ASP A 24 60.87 33.16 -2.38
CA ASP A 24 60.43 31.78 -2.19
C ASP A 24 60.15 31.60 -0.69
N ALA A 25 58.91 31.24 -0.35
CA ALA A 25 58.57 30.84 1.01
C ALA A 25 59.44 29.63 1.38
N ALA A 26 60.49 29.87 2.18
CA ALA A 26 61.39 28.82 2.59
C ALA A 26 60.60 27.72 3.31
N VAL A 27 60.64 26.50 2.78
CA VAL A 27 60.07 25.33 3.45
C VAL A 27 60.89 25.10 4.73
N MET A 28 60.31 25.50 5.86
CA MET A 28 60.92 25.35 7.18
C MET A 28 60.86 23.87 7.60
N LYS A 29 62.02 23.23 7.69
CA LYS A 29 62.13 21.87 8.22
C LYS A 29 62.34 21.94 9.73
N LYS A 30 61.51 21.23 10.49
CA LYS A 30 61.68 21.05 11.94
C LYS A 30 62.00 19.60 12.24
N THR A 31 63.12 19.37 12.93
CA THR A 31 63.45 18.05 13.46
C THR A 31 62.58 17.77 14.68
N VAL A 32 61.96 16.59 14.73
CA VAL A 32 61.20 16.09 15.88
C VAL A 32 61.82 14.78 16.36
N GLN A 33 61.78 14.55 17.68
CA GLN A 33 62.08 13.24 18.24
C GLN A 33 60.78 12.44 18.32
N ALA A 34 60.77 11.24 17.73
CA ALA A 34 59.63 10.35 17.73
C ALA A 34 59.95 9.07 18.50
N THR A 35 59.04 8.65 19.36
CA THR A 35 59.14 7.38 20.11
C THR A 35 58.25 6.33 19.45
N TYR A 36 58.86 5.20 19.08
CA TYR A 36 58.18 4.01 18.59
C TYR A 36 58.06 3.01 19.74
N ASN A 37 56.86 2.85 20.28
CA ASN A 37 56.59 2.03 21.46
C ASN A 37 55.54 0.95 21.17
N ASN A 38 55.55 0.39 19.95
CA ASN A 38 54.63 -0.66 19.51
C ASN A 38 53.15 -0.31 19.77
N VAL A 39 52.75 0.89 19.33
CA VAL A 39 51.38 1.38 19.52
C VAL A 39 50.40 0.49 18.76
N LYS A 40 49.43 -0.07 19.49
CA LYS A 40 48.39 -0.95 18.93
C LYS A 40 47.11 -0.19 18.65
N VAL A 41 46.58 -0.34 17.45
CA VAL A 41 45.28 0.22 17.05
C VAL A 41 44.26 -0.92 17.02
N LYS A 42 43.10 -0.73 17.67
CA LYS A 42 42.01 -1.70 17.68
C LYS A 42 40.70 -1.07 17.22
N HIS A 43 39.96 -1.79 16.39
CA HIS A 43 38.59 -1.44 15.98
C HIS A 43 37.67 -2.61 16.31
N ASN A 44 36.59 -2.34 17.05
CA ASN A 44 35.66 -3.36 17.55
C ASN A 44 36.36 -4.53 18.28
N GLY A 45 37.44 -4.24 19.00
CA GLY A 45 38.23 -5.25 19.75
C GLY A 45 39.31 -5.98 18.95
N TYR A 46 39.31 -5.86 17.63
CA TYR A 46 40.29 -6.50 16.74
C TYR A 46 41.44 -5.55 16.40
N GLU A 47 42.67 -6.06 16.37
CA GLU A 47 43.85 -5.27 15.98
C GLU A 47 43.80 -4.93 14.48
N VAL A 48 44.06 -3.66 14.16
CA VAL A 48 44.08 -3.13 12.79
C VAL A 48 45.52 -3.15 12.28
N SER A 49 45.72 -3.57 11.03
CA SER A 49 47.03 -3.55 10.39
C SER A 49 47.54 -2.11 10.23
N THR A 50 48.78 -1.87 10.65
CA THR A 50 49.45 -0.56 10.54
C THR A 50 50.72 -0.66 9.69
N PRO A 51 50.64 -0.60 8.34
CA PRO A 51 51.81 -0.66 7.47
C PRO A 51 52.82 0.47 7.74
N THR A 52 52.33 1.62 8.21
CA THR A 52 53.15 2.67 8.81
C THR A 52 52.92 2.64 10.31
N GLU A 53 54.00 2.41 11.08
CA GLU A 53 53.92 2.29 12.54
C GLU A 53 53.50 3.64 13.17
N PRO A 54 52.48 3.65 14.05
CA PRO A 54 52.16 4.84 14.81
C PRO A 54 53.28 5.21 15.80
N PHE A 55 53.48 6.51 16.01
CA PHE A 55 54.58 7.01 16.83
C PHE A 55 54.12 8.14 17.75
N ILE A 56 54.92 8.45 18.77
CA ILE A 56 54.61 9.49 19.76
C ILE A 56 55.59 10.65 19.61
N VAL A 57 55.08 11.88 19.47
CA VAL A 57 55.87 13.12 19.51
C VAL A 57 55.28 14.02 20.60
N ASN A 58 56.11 14.46 21.54
CA ASN A 58 55.72 15.35 22.65
C ASN A 58 54.47 14.85 23.44
N GLY A 59 54.33 13.54 23.61
CA GLY A 59 53.18 12.93 24.31
C GLY A 59 51.94 12.71 23.44
N THR A 60 51.94 13.14 22.18
CA THR A 60 50.82 12.92 21.24
C THR A 60 51.12 11.73 20.33
N THR A 61 50.18 10.79 20.25
CA THR A 61 50.23 9.66 19.32
C THR A 61 49.77 10.09 17.93
N TYR A 62 50.58 9.83 16.92
CA TYR A 62 50.29 10.08 15.52
C TYR A 62 50.00 8.76 14.82
N ILE A 63 48.86 8.70 14.13
CA ILE A 63 48.34 7.52 13.47
C ILE A 63 48.16 7.83 11.98
N PRO A 64 48.51 6.92 11.05
CA PRO A 64 48.28 7.13 9.63
C PRO A 64 46.79 7.31 9.32
N ILE A 65 46.41 8.46 8.75
CA ILE A 65 45.01 8.77 8.46
C ILE A 65 44.37 7.80 7.45
N ARG A 66 45.14 7.34 6.45
CA ARG A 66 44.64 6.39 5.44
C ARG A 66 44.22 5.05 6.05
N MET A 67 44.96 4.58 7.06
CA MET A 67 44.59 3.37 7.80
C MET A 67 43.25 3.55 8.52
N MET A 68 43.04 4.70 9.18
CA MET A 68 41.76 4.99 9.85
C MET A 68 40.60 5.18 8.85
N ALA A 69 40.88 5.71 7.66
CA ALA A 69 39.86 5.87 6.62
C ALA A 69 39.34 4.52 6.13
N ASP A 70 40.21 3.52 5.97
CA ASP A 70 39.76 2.16 5.61
C ASP A 70 38.91 1.53 6.72
N VAL A 71 39.28 1.73 7.98
CA VAL A 71 38.50 1.27 9.14
C VAL A 71 37.09 1.83 9.13
N PHE A 72 36.92 3.11 8.76
CA PHE A 72 35.64 3.81 8.77
C PHE A 72 34.95 3.90 7.40
N ASN A 73 35.44 3.14 6.41
CA ASN A 73 34.95 3.16 5.03
C ASN A 73 34.83 4.60 4.46
N LYS A 74 35.93 5.36 4.54
CA LYS A 74 36.05 6.73 4.04
C LYS A 74 37.07 6.79 2.91
N ASN A 75 36.95 7.82 2.07
CA ASN A 75 37.97 8.17 1.10
C ASN A 75 38.90 9.23 1.69
N VAL A 76 40.18 9.20 1.31
CA VAL A 76 41.18 10.22 1.70
C VAL A 76 41.95 10.67 0.48
N ASP A 77 41.85 11.97 0.20
CA ASP A 77 42.58 12.62 -0.89
C ASP A 77 43.61 13.61 -0.34
N TRP A 78 44.74 13.70 -1.01
CA TRP A 78 45.80 14.67 -0.70
C TRP A 78 45.96 15.64 -1.85
N ASP A 79 45.75 16.92 -1.58
CA ASP A 79 46.06 18.01 -2.50
C ASP A 79 47.42 18.60 -2.15
N GLN A 80 48.40 18.34 -3.02
CA GLN A 80 49.77 18.82 -2.85
C GLN A 80 49.91 20.34 -3.05
N ALA A 81 49.05 20.97 -3.85
CA ALA A 81 49.15 22.40 -4.13
C ALA A 81 48.73 23.23 -2.90
N THR A 82 47.73 22.75 -2.16
CA THR A 82 47.18 23.44 -0.99
C THR A 82 47.61 22.82 0.34
N TYR A 83 48.33 21.70 0.31
CA TYR A 83 48.66 20.89 1.49
C TYR A 83 47.42 20.47 2.29
N THR A 84 46.35 20.09 1.58
CA THR A 84 45.05 19.75 2.17
C THR A 84 44.81 18.25 2.16
N VAL A 85 44.32 17.72 3.28
CA VAL A 85 43.77 16.36 3.37
C VAL A 85 42.24 16.45 3.37
N SER A 86 41.60 15.80 2.40
CA SER A 86 40.14 15.72 2.31
C SER A 86 39.68 14.32 2.71
N VAL A 87 38.67 14.24 3.58
CA VAL A 87 38.05 12.97 4.00
C VAL A 87 36.57 13.01 3.65
N THR A 88 36.11 12.05 2.84
CA THR A 88 34.72 12.00 2.36
C THR A 88 34.09 10.63 2.62
N ASP A 89 32.75 10.60 2.69
CA ASP A 89 32.02 9.33 2.74
C ASP A 89 32.23 8.55 1.45
N ARG A 90 32.50 7.25 1.59
CA ARG A 90 32.48 6.33 0.47
C ARG A 90 31.05 5.90 0.24
N GLU A 91 30.56 6.02 -0.99
CA GLU A 91 29.24 5.50 -1.33
C GLU A 91 29.16 4.02 -0.99
N ASP A 92 28.09 3.62 -0.30
CA ASP A 92 27.77 2.20 -0.09
C ASP A 92 26.91 1.73 -1.28
N PRO A 93 27.46 0.95 -2.23
CA PRO A 93 26.70 0.46 -3.37
C PRO A 93 25.51 -0.41 -2.94
N THR A 94 25.59 -1.02 -1.76
CA THR A 94 24.51 -1.82 -1.17
C THR A 94 23.30 -0.93 -0.88
N PHE A 95 23.50 0.25 -0.31
CA PHE A 95 22.42 1.18 0.04
C PHE A 95 21.66 1.67 -1.19
N SER A 96 22.37 2.01 -2.28
CA SER A 96 21.75 2.41 -3.55
C SER A 96 20.92 1.26 -4.14
N SER A 97 21.48 0.05 -4.15
CA SER A 97 20.78 -1.14 -4.66
C SER A 97 19.52 -1.47 -3.84
N LEU A 98 19.57 -1.33 -2.51
CA LEU A 98 18.44 -1.57 -1.60
C LEU A 98 17.34 -0.55 -1.81
N LYS A 99 17.69 0.73 -1.99
CA LYS A 99 16.73 1.79 -2.30
C LYS A 99 16.02 1.55 -3.62
N SER A 100 16.75 1.11 -4.66
CA SER A 100 16.14 0.74 -5.94
C SER A 100 15.19 -0.45 -5.81
N GLN A 101 15.60 -1.49 -5.06
CA GLN A 101 14.75 -2.66 -4.82
C GLN A 101 13.48 -2.30 -4.04
N LEU A 102 13.58 -1.40 -3.05
CA LEU A 102 12.42 -0.92 -2.30
C LEU A 102 11.41 -0.23 -3.23
N ALA A 103 11.88 0.69 -4.07
CA ALA A 103 11.01 1.36 -5.04
C ALA A 103 10.33 0.39 -6.02
N THR A 104 11.06 -0.64 -6.48
CA THR A 104 10.47 -1.70 -7.33
C THR A 104 9.40 -2.51 -6.59
N LYS A 105 9.64 -2.83 -5.31
CA LYS A 105 8.65 -3.54 -4.49
C LYS A 105 7.42 -2.70 -4.23
N ASP A 106 7.57 -1.41 -3.94
CA ASP A 106 6.44 -0.50 -3.72
C ASP A 106 5.56 -0.38 -4.98
N ALA A 107 6.18 -0.27 -6.16
CA ALA A 107 5.45 -0.29 -7.43
C ALA A 107 4.70 -1.62 -7.64
N LYS A 108 5.34 -2.75 -7.32
CA LYS A 108 4.68 -4.06 -7.45
C LYS A 108 3.54 -4.26 -6.45
N ILE A 109 3.67 -3.73 -5.23
CA ILE A 109 2.59 -3.73 -4.23
C ILE A 109 1.40 -2.94 -4.76
N ALA A 110 1.62 -1.73 -5.28
CA ALA A 110 0.54 -0.91 -5.84
C ALA A 110 -0.20 -1.60 -7.01
N ASP A 111 0.55 -2.29 -7.88
CA ASP A 111 -0.05 -3.07 -8.98
C ASP A 111 -0.89 -4.26 -8.47
N LEU A 112 -0.37 -5.01 -7.48
CA LEU A 112 -1.09 -6.14 -6.88
C LEU A 112 -2.35 -5.68 -6.13
N GLU A 113 -2.28 -4.55 -5.44
CA GLU A 113 -3.43 -3.97 -4.76
C GLU A 113 -4.52 -3.54 -5.75
N ARG A 114 -4.15 -3.07 -6.96
CA ARG A 114 -5.13 -2.79 -8.02
C ARG A 114 -5.78 -4.08 -8.54
N GLU A 115 -4.96 -5.09 -8.85
CA GLU A 115 -5.45 -6.37 -9.36
C GLU A 115 -6.40 -7.06 -8.36
N LEU A 116 -6.11 -6.97 -7.05
CA LEU A 116 -7.00 -7.48 -6.01
C LEU A 116 -8.34 -6.74 -5.95
N ARG A 117 -8.35 -5.41 -6.11
CA ARG A 117 -9.61 -4.63 -6.16
C ARG A 117 -10.45 -5.01 -7.37
N ASP A 118 -9.83 -5.06 -8.55
CA ASP A 118 -10.55 -5.39 -9.79
C ASP A 118 -11.17 -6.81 -9.71
N ALA A 119 -10.43 -7.77 -9.14
CA ALA A 119 -10.94 -9.13 -8.93
C ALA A 119 -12.08 -9.20 -7.90
N GLN A 120 -12.05 -8.38 -6.85
CA GLN A 120 -13.15 -8.28 -5.88
C GLN A 120 -14.41 -7.70 -6.53
N ASP A 121 -14.27 -6.64 -7.32
CA ASP A 121 -15.39 -6.01 -8.03
C ASP A 121 -16.05 -6.98 -9.04
N GLU A 122 -15.28 -7.83 -9.72
CA GLU A 122 -15.84 -8.87 -10.59
C GLU A 122 -16.57 -9.96 -9.80
N LEU A 123 -16.02 -10.38 -8.66
CA LEU A 123 -16.65 -11.37 -7.79
C LEU A 123 -18.01 -10.85 -7.26
N ASP A 124 -18.08 -9.61 -6.81
CA ASP A 124 -19.32 -9.04 -6.27
C ASP A 124 -20.41 -8.91 -7.34
N LYS A 125 -20.04 -8.55 -8.58
CA LYS A 125 -20.97 -8.57 -9.72
C LYS A 125 -21.48 -9.98 -10.01
N SER A 126 -20.61 -10.99 -9.98
CA SER A 126 -21.02 -12.38 -10.24
C SER A 126 -21.99 -12.91 -9.18
N LYS A 127 -21.77 -12.57 -7.90
CA LYS A 127 -22.68 -12.94 -6.80
C LYS A 127 -24.04 -12.28 -6.93
N LYS A 128 -24.09 -11.00 -7.30
CA LYS A 128 -25.35 -10.29 -7.51
C LYS A 128 -26.17 -10.90 -8.65
N SER A 129 -25.51 -11.30 -9.74
CA SER A 129 -26.19 -12.03 -10.83
C SER A 129 -26.76 -13.36 -10.35
N SER A 130 -25.97 -14.16 -9.63
CA SER A 130 -26.42 -15.48 -9.14
C SER A 130 -27.62 -15.38 -8.19
N LYS A 131 -27.67 -14.36 -7.32
CA LYS A 131 -28.80 -14.17 -6.40
C LYS A 131 -30.08 -13.75 -7.12
N SER A 132 -29.96 -13.02 -8.23
CA SER A 132 -31.10 -12.71 -9.09
C SER A 132 -31.63 -13.99 -9.73
N ASP A 133 -30.74 -14.84 -10.25
CA ASP A 133 -31.14 -16.13 -10.84
C ASP A 133 -31.82 -17.04 -9.79
N ASP A 134 -31.32 -17.04 -8.55
CA ASP A 134 -31.93 -17.80 -7.44
C ASP A 134 -33.34 -17.25 -7.08
N LEU A 135 -33.57 -15.94 -7.18
CA LEU A 135 -34.89 -15.33 -6.90
C LEU A 135 -35.91 -15.70 -7.98
N ASP A 136 -35.50 -15.64 -9.25
CA ASP A 136 -36.34 -16.02 -10.39
C ASP A 136 -36.74 -17.51 -10.31
N ASP A 137 -35.81 -18.38 -9.92
CA ASP A 137 -36.09 -19.81 -9.71
C ASP A 137 -37.08 -20.04 -8.55
N LEU A 138 -36.94 -19.28 -7.45
CA LEU A 138 -37.83 -19.34 -6.29
C LEU A 138 -39.24 -18.82 -6.62
N GLU A 139 -39.35 -17.71 -7.36
CA GLU A 139 -40.61 -17.18 -7.88
C GLU A 139 -41.33 -18.26 -8.71
N TYR A 140 -40.61 -18.86 -9.66
CA TYR A 140 -41.17 -19.91 -10.51
C TYR A 140 -41.72 -21.08 -9.68
N ASP A 141 -41.00 -21.51 -8.64
CA ASP A 141 -41.43 -22.61 -7.78
C ASP A 141 -42.64 -22.24 -6.88
N ILE A 142 -42.72 -20.98 -6.42
CA ILE A 142 -43.85 -20.46 -5.64
C ILE A 142 -45.08 -20.35 -6.54
N GLN A 143 -44.97 -19.67 -7.68
CA GLN A 143 -46.05 -19.48 -8.65
C GLN A 143 -46.61 -20.84 -9.07
N LYS A 144 -45.75 -21.78 -9.47
CA LYS A 144 -46.17 -23.13 -9.86
C LYS A 144 -46.94 -23.89 -8.78
N LYS A 145 -46.67 -23.61 -7.50
CA LYS A 145 -47.27 -24.34 -6.39
C LYS A 145 -48.59 -23.73 -5.92
N TYR A 146 -48.73 -22.42 -6.06
CA TYR A 146 -49.78 -21.64 -5.42
C TYR A 146 -50.67 -20.86 -6.40
N ALA A 147 -50.36 -20.88 -7.72
CA ALA A 147 -51.15 -20.23 -8.75
C ALA A 147 -52.63 -20.61 -8.69
N ASP A 148 -52.96 -21.90 -8.51
CA ASP A 148 -54.36 -22.36 -8.46
C ASP A 148 -54.85 -22.63 -7.02
N TRP A 149 -54.32 -21.91 -6.02
CA TRP A 149 -54.67 -22.19 -4.61
C TRP A 149 -56.13 -21.83 -4.31
N GLU A 150 -56.87 -22.79 -3.74
CA GLU A 150 -58.33 -22.74 -3.55
C GLU A 150 -59.13 -22.50 -4.84
N ASP A 151 -58.60 -23.01 -5.97
CA ASP A 151 -59.21 -22.90 -7.31
C ASP A 151 -59.33 -21.46 -7.84
N ILE A 152 -58.63 -20.50 -7.23
CA ILE A 152 -58.49 -19.09 -7.69
C ILE A 152 -57.18 -18.96 -8.48
N ASP A 153 -57.17 -18.19 -9.57
CA ASP A 153 -55.97 -17.90 -10.39
C ASP A 153 -55.17 -16.73 -9.79
N TRP A 154 -54.13 -17.08 -9.02
CA TRP A 154 -53.20 -16.15 -8.38
C TRP A 154 -51.96 -15.91 -9.25
N ASP A 155 -51.64 -14.65 -9.49
CA ASP A 155 -50.35 -14.23 -10.03
C ASP A 155 -49.43 -13.76 -8.88
N ILE A 156 -48.33 -14.46 -8.66
CA ILE A 156 -47.39 -14.21 -7.58
C ILE A 156 -46.04 -13.82 -8.16
N THR A 157 -45.64 -12.58 -7.92
CA THR A 157 -44.35 -12.04 -8.37
C THR A 157 -43.47 -11.66 -7.18
N LEU A 158 -42.16 -11.94 -7.29
CA LEU A 158 -41.17 -11.62 -6.27
C LEU A 158 -40.18 -10.59 -6.79
N TYR A 159 -39.84 -9.63 -5.94
CA TYR A 159 -38.81 -8.62 -6.20
C TYR A 159 -37.89 -8.50 -4.99
N GLY A 160 -36.71 -7.92 -5.18
CA GLY A 160 -35.80 -7.59 -4.09
C GLY A 160 -34.44 -8.29 -4.18
N ASP A 161 -33.85 -8.57 -3.03
CA ASP A 161 -32.55 -9.23 -2.91
C ASP A 161 -32.51 -10.23 -1.73
N GLU A 162 -31.31 -10.64 -1.30
CA GLU A 162 -31.12 -11.64 -0.24
C GLU A 162 -31.58 -11.17 1.15
N ASP A 163 -31.69 -9.85 1.35
CA ASP A 163 -31.97 -9.24 2.64
C ASP A 163 -33.42 -8.73 2.73
N ASP A 164 -33.98 -8.22 1.63
CA ASP A 164 -35.33 -7.66 1.58
C ASP A 164 -36.08 -8.17 0.32
N ILE A 165 -37.23 -8.82 0.51
CA ILE A 165 -38.09 -9.34 -0.57
C ILE A 165 -39.45 -8.67 -0.53
N GLU A 166 -39.90 -8.22 -1.69
CA GLU A 166 -41.25 -7.71 -1.93
C GLU A 166 -42.04 -8.74 -2.75
N ILE A 167 -43.24 -9.08 -2.30
CA ILE A 167 -44.10 -10.08 -2.94
C ILE A 167 -45.42 -9.42 -3.32
N THR A 168 -45.79 -9.52 -4.59
CA THR A 168 -47.10 -9.09 -5.08
C THR A 168 -47.93 -10.33 -5.37
N ILE A 169 -49.15 -10.38 -4.84
CA ILE A 169 -50.12 -11.46 -5.06
C ILE A 169 -51.36 -10.82 -5.67
N GLU A 170 -51.62 -11.12 -6.94
CA GLU A 170 -52.70 -10.55 -7.73
C GLU A 170 -53.72 -11.61 -8.10
N PHE A 171 -54.99 -11.23 -8.19
CA PHE A 171 -56.06 -12.05 -8.76
C PHE A 171 -57.10 -11.15 -9.42
N ASP A 172 -57.92 -11.72 -10.29
CA ASP A 172 -59.05 -11.03 -10.92
C ASP A 172 -60.34 -11.40 -10.16
N ARG A 173 -60.87 -10.47 -9.37
CA ARG A 173 -62.09 -10.72 -8.59
C ARG A 173 -63.34 -10.80 -9.46
N ASP A 174 -63.33 -10.23 -10.66
CA ASP A 174 -64.44 -10.33 -11.61
C ASP A 174 -64.56 -11.77 -12.16
N GLU A 175 -63.44 -12.50 -12.24
CA GLU A 175 -63.40 -13.92 -12.62
C GLU A 175 -63.60 -14.86 -11.41
N ASP A 176 -62.91 -14.62 -10.29
CA ASP A 176 -62.82 -15.55 -9.16
C ASP A 176 -63.46 -15.06 -7.85
N GLY A 177 -64.21 -13.96 -7.88
CA GLY A 177 -64.73 -13.29 -6.68
C GLY A 177 -65.62 -14.15 -5.79
N ASP A 178 -66.44 -15.03 -6.37
CA ASP A 178 -67.29 -15.95 -5.60
C ASP A 178 -66.45 -16.95 -4.77
N LEU A 179 -65.30 -17.40 -5.31
CA LEU A 179 -64.37 -18.30 -4.61
C LEU A 179 -63.58 -17.53 -3.55
N TYR A 180 -63.19 -16.29 -3.87
CA TYR A 180 -62.51 -15.42 -2.92
C TYR A 180 -63.40 -15.07 -1.72
N ASP A 181 -64.69 -14.78 -1.93
CA ASP A 181 -65.63 -14.43 -0.87
C ASP A 181 -65.89 -15.61 0.11
N ASP A 182 -65.56 -16.85 -0.27
CA ASP A 182 -65.61 -18.02 0.61
C ASP A 182 -64.38 -18.13 1.55
N LEU A 183 -63.32 -17.35 1.31
CA LEU A 183 -62.10 -17.31 2.14
C LEU A 183 -62.23 -16.30 3.30
N ASP A 184 -61.65 -16.65 4.45
CA ASP A 184 -61.52 -15.71 5.56
C ASP A 184 -60.08 -15.18 5.75
N GLU A 185 -59.91 -14.22 6.67
CA GLU A 185 -58.59 -13.62 6.96
C GLU A 185 -57.56 -14.66 7.43
N ASP A 186 -58.00 -15.74 8.12
CA ASP A 186 -57.10 -16.79 8.59
C ASP A 186 -56.64 -17.68 7.43
N ASP A 187 -57.51 -17.95 6.45
CA ASP A 187 -57.17 -18.66 5.20
C ASP A 187 -56.12 -17.86 4.39
N LEU A 188 -56.37 -16.57 4.14
CA LEU A 188 -55.43 -15.68 3.46
C LEU A 188 -54.10 -15.55 4.20
N LYS A 189 -54.14 -15.51 5.53
CA LYS A 189 -52.94 -15.47 6.36
C LYS A 189 -52.15 -16.77 6.32
N ASP A 190 -52.82 -17.93 6.26
CA ASP A 190 -52.14 -19.22 6.09
C ASP A 190 -51.51 -19.30 4.70
N PHE A 191 -52.18 -18.81 3.66
CA PHE A 191 -51.65 -18.70 2.31
C PHE A 191 -50.37 -17.87 2.23
N VAL A 192 -50.42 -16.62 2.69
CA VAL A 192 -49.23 -15.74 2.78
C VAL A 192 -48.14 -16.38 3.64
N THR A 193 -48.52 -17.04 4.73
CA THR A 193 -47.56 -17.72 5.62
C THR A 193 -46.84 -18.86 4.90
N LYS A 194 -47.55 -19.63 4.07
CA LYS A 194 -46.96 -20.72 3.27
C LYS A 194 -45.99 -20.20 2.21
N ILE A 195 -46.30 -19.07 1.58
CA ILE A 195 -45.41 -18.40 0.62
C ILE A 195 -44.16 -17.87 1.32
N CYS A 196 -44.31 -17.06 2.38
CA CYS A 196 -43.18 -16.53 3.15
C CYS A 196 -42.24 -17.63 3.67
N LYS A 197 -42.81 -18.75 4.15
CA LYS A 197 -42.01 -19.90 4.61
C LYS A 197 -41.29 -20.64 3.49
N MET A 198 -41.82 -20.59 2.27
CA MET A 198 -41.14 -21.17 1.12
C MET A 198 -39.93 -20.34 0.74
N VAL A 199 -40.06 -19.00 0.81
CA VAL A 199 -38.94 -18.06 0.66
C VAL A 199 -37.85 -18.34 1.69
N TRP A 200 -38.17 -18.35 2.98
CA TRP A 200 -37.17 -18.60 4.04
C TRP A 200 -36.61 -20.03 4.09
N LYS A 201 -37.16 -20.96 3.29
CA LYS A 201 -36.60 -22.31 3.16
C LYS A 201 -35.43 -22.34 2.18
N ASP A 202 -35.38 -21.38 1.25
CA ASP A 202 -34.25 -21.22 0.37
C ASP A 202 -33.07 -20.64 1.16
N SER A 203 -31.88 -21.25 1.03
CA SER A 203 -30.69 -20.82 1.78
C SER A 203 -30.17 -19.45 1.35
N THR A 204 -30.52 -18.97 0.16
CA THR A 204 -30.15 -17.64 -0.31
C THR A 204 -31.00 -16.56 0.37
N PHE A 205 -32.24 -16.89 0.75
CA PHE A 205 -33.22 -15.93 1.27
C PHE A 205 -33.69 -16.24 2.71
N GLU A 206 -32.94 -17.09 3.45
CA GLU A 206 -33.34 -17.58 4.77
C GLU A 206 -33.50 -16.47 5.83
N ASP A 207 -32.78 -15.35 5.65
CA ASP A 207 -32.76 -14.21 6.56
C ASP A 207 -33.51 -12.97 6.04
N ALA A 208 -34.15 -13.07 4.86
CA ALA A 208 -34.80 -11.93 4.21
C ALA A 208 -36.03 -11.41 4.97
N ASP A 209 -36.14 -10.11 5.22
CA ASP A 209 -37.40 -9.50 5.64
C ASP A 209 -38.34 -9.41 4.42
N ILE A 210 -39.63 -9.72 4.61
CA ILE A 210 -40.61 -9.79 3.52
C ILE A 210 -41.66 -8.70 3.70
N THR A 211 -41.99 -8.00 2.63
CA THR A 211 -43.19 -7.17 2.50
C THR A 211 -44.01 -7.64 1.32
N GLY A 212 -45.31 -7.40 1.32
CA GLY A 212 -46.11 -7.69 0.15
C GLY A 212 -47.53 -7.22 0.25
N THR A 213 -48.23 -7.34 -0.87
CA THR A 213 -49.62 -6.94 -1.05
C THR A 213 -50.44 -8.06 -1.68
N ILE A 214 -51.73 -8.11 -1.34
CA ILE A 214 -52.74 -8.86 -2.07
C ILE A 214 -53.62 -7.83 -2.79
N THR A 215 -53.71 -7.92 -4.10
CA THR A 215 -54.31 -6.89 -4.94
C THR A 215 -55.38 -7.49 -5.85
N ASP A 216 -56.55 -6.85 -5.87
CA ASP A 216 -57.60 -7.08 -6.85
C ASP A 216 -57.28 -6.27 -8.12
N THR A 217 -57.02 -6.98 -9.22
CA THR A 217 -56.62 -6.35 -10.48
C THR A 217 -57.78 -5.78 -11.30
N ASP A 218 -59.03 -6.15 -11.01
CA ASP A 218 -60.19 -5.56 -11.70
C ASP A 218 -60.46 -4.13 -11.19
N GLU A 219 -60.41 -3.95 -9.86
CA GLU A 219 -60.62 -2.65 -9.23
C GLU A 219 -59.31 -1.85 -9.00
N ASP A 220 -58.15 -2.43 -9.33
CA ASP A 220 -56.81 -1.89 -8.98
C ASP A 220 -56.70 -1.57 -7.47
N GLU A 221 -57.19 -2.46 -6.61
CA GLU A 221 -57.30 -2.24 -5.15
C GLU A 221 -56.40 -3.20 -4.35
N ASP A 222 -55.50 -2.63 -3.54
CA ASP A 222 -54.71 -3.40 -2.57
C ASP A 222 -55.59 -3.76 -1.37
N LEU A 223 -56.05 -5.01 -1.31
CA LEU A 223 -56.94 -5.50 -0.26
C LEU A 223 -56.22 -5.72 1.07
N TYR A 224 -54.98 -6.20 1.02
CA TYR A 224 -54.19 -6.51 2.20
C TYR A 224 -52.70 -6.20 2.02
N ASP A 225 -52.10 -5.71 3.11
CA ASP A 225 -50.65 -5.66 3.28
C ASP A 225 -50.18 -6.81 4.18
N PHE A 226 -49.04 -7.43 3.84
CA PHE A 226 -48.36 -8.36 4.74
C PHE A 226 -46.89 -8.07 4.95
N LYS A 227 -46.40 -8.51 6.11
CA LYS A 227 -45.00 -8.37 6.53
C LYS A 227 -44.51 -9.62 7.20
N GLY A 228 -43.39 -10.16 6.74
CA GLY A 228 -42.64 -11.24 7.35
C GLY A 228 -41.31 -10.74 7.91
N LYS A 229 -40.96 -11.15 9.13
CA LYS A 229 -39.62 -10.89 9.70
C LYS A 229 -38.88 -12.18 9.96
N ALA A 230 -37.88 -12.50 9.14
CA ALA A 230 -37.13 -13.76 9.22
C ALA A 230 -36.55 -13.99 10.63
N SER A 231 -35.90 -12.96 11.18
CA SER A 231 -35.29 -12.97 12.52
C SER A 231 -36.22 -13.41 13.66
N THR A 232 -37.54 -13.26 13.48
CA THR A 232 -38.54 -13.66 14.48
C THR A 232 -39.50 -14.75 13.98
N GLY A 233 -39.45 -15.09 12.69
CA GLY A 233 -40.44 -15.91 11.99
C GLY A 233 -41.86 -15.34 12.05
N LYS A 234 -42.04 -14.07 12.44
CA LYS A 234 -43.35 -13.46 12.62
C LYS A 234 -43.88 -12.97 11.28
N ILE A 235 -45.11 -13.32 10.98
CA ILE A 235 -45.84 -12.89 9.79
C ILE A 235 -47.12 -12.19 10.25
N THR A 236 -47.41 -11.03 9.65
CA THR A 236 -48.62 -10.25 9.91
C THR A 236 -49.29 -9.93 8.58
N LEU A 237 -50.61 -10.08 8.54
CA LEU A 237 -51.50 -9.64 7.48
C LEU A 237 -52.35 -8.49 8.04
N THR A 238 -52.60 -7.45 7.26
CA THR A 238 -53.36 -6.26 7.63
C THR A 238 -54.28 -5.89 6.48
N GLU A 239 -55.59 -5.82 6.72
CA GLU A 239 -56.58 -5.32 5.76
C GLU A 239 -56.40 -3.80 5.56
N ASN A 240 -56.55 -3.33 4.32
CA ASN A 240 -56.33 -1.93 3.91
C ASN A 240 -57.60 -1.06 3.97
#